data_AF-A0AAD6ZR15-F1
#
_entry.id   AF-A0AAD6ZR15-F1
#
_cell.length_a   1.000
_cell.length_b   1.000
_cell.length_c   1.000
_cell.angle_alpha   90.00
_cell.angle_beta   90.00
_cell.angle_gamma   90.00
#
_symmetry.space_group_name_H-M   'P 1'
#
loop_
_entity.id
_entity.type
_entity.pdbx_description
1 polymer ?
#
loop_
_entity_poly.entity_id
_entity_poly.type
_entity_poly.pdbx_seq_one_letter_code
_entity_poly.pdbx_strand_id
1 'polypeptide(L)'
;GMGEKNRLVSWIWLSAGSSGGVVEQEIHACVRAEWCKAYARVKRWREEVLLLQEEMVRCLRTLEWQAGTWDRRAAAAHYSGKIAYEPVHLQGAMAFAAKQAAVRQKLAARFRQLWQH
;
A
#
# COMPACT_ATOMS: atom_id res chain seq x y z
N GLY A 1 -4.08 28.09 21.91
CA GLY A 1 -2.99 28.12 22.89
C GLY A 1 -1.74 28.63 22.22
N MET A 2 -1.13 29.65 22.80
CA MET A 2 -0.05 30.47 22.25
C MET A 2 1.29 29.72 22.27
N GLY A 3 2.00 29.72 21.13
CA GLY A 3 3.45 30.00 21.11
C GLY A 3 4.44 28.84 21.19
N GLU A 4 4.86 28.35 20.02
CA GLU A 4 6.25 27.93 19.79
C GLU A 4 6.85 28.86 18.73
N LYS A 5 7.14 30.10 19.11
CA LYS A 5 7.74 31.11 18.21
C LYS A 5 9.27 31.21 18.34
N ASN A 6 9.88 30.45 19.24
CA ASN A 6 11.33 30.48 19.47
C ASN A 6 11.90 29.06 19.37
N ARG A 7 12.05 28.53 18.16
CA ARG A 7 13.06 27.48 17.95
C ARG A 7 14.42 28.16 18.05
N LEU A 8 14.98 28.20 19.26
CA LEU A 8 16.38 28.57 19.47
C LEU A 8 17.22 27.65 18.60
N VAL A 9 17.89 28.24 17.61
CA VAL A 9 18.80 27.52 16.73
C VAL A 9 19.85 26.86 17.62
N SER A 10 20.03 25.54 17.50
CA SER A 10 20.96 24.77 18.34
C SER A 10 22.36 25.41 18.32
N TRP A 11 23.04 25.41 19.47
CA TRP A 11 24.37 26.01 19.67
C TRP A 11 25.44 25.52 18.67
N ILE A 12 25.23 24.34 18.08
CA ILE A 12 26.07 23.76 17.04
C ILE A 12 26.02 24.60 15.74
N TRP A 13 24.90 25.28 15.49
CA TRP A 13 24.69 26.21 14.38
C TRP A 13 24.92 27.67 14.76
N LEU A 14 25.09 27.98 16.05
CA LEU A 14 25.67 29.24 16.52
C LEU A 14 27.18 29.15 16.33
N SER A 15 27.61 29.07 15.07
CA SER A 15 28.98 29.41 14.73
C SER A 15 29.12 30.91 15.01
N ALA A 16 29.70 31.20 16.18
CA ALA A 16 30.04 32.52 16.64
C ALA A 16 30.73 33.31 15.53
N GLY A 17 30.44 34.60 15.43
CA GLY A 17 30.92 35.54 14.39
C GLY A 17 32.44 35.58 14.20
N SER A 18 32.98 34.53 13.59
CA SER A 18 34.37 34.30 13.29
C SER A 18 34.51 34.31 11.77
N SER A 19 35.09 35.38 11.27
CA SER A 19 35.46 35.60 9.89
C SER A 19 36.26 34.40 9.35
N GLY A 20 35.64 33.54 8.55
CA GLY A 20 36.32 32.40 7.94
C GLY A 20 35.45 31.71 6.90
N GLY A 21 35.69 32.00 5.61
CA GLY A 21 34.93 31.45 4.49
C GLY A 21 34.86 29.92 4.43
N VAL A 22 35.71 29.20 5.16
CA VAL A 22 35.67 27.73 5.31
C VAL A 22 34.46 27.27 6.12
N VAL A 23 34.14 27.94 7.24
CA VAL A 23 33.01 27.55 8.11
C VAL A 23 31.67 27.81 7.42
N GLU A 24 31.57 28.90 6.66
CA GLU A 24 30.38 29.21 5.86
C GLU A 24 30.17 28.18 4.73
N GLN A 25 31.25 27.76 4.06
CA GLN A 25 31.18 26.69 3.05
C GLN A 25 30.72 25.35 3.64
N GLU A 26 31.18 24.99 4.84
CA GLU A 26 30.75 23.77 5.54
C GLU A 26 29.28 23.83 5.97
N ILE A 27 28.81 24.96 6.49
CA ILE A 27 27.39 25.18 6.81
C ILE A 27 26.54 25.07 5.54
N HIS A 28 26.95 25.73 4.45
CA HIS A 28 26.25 25.61 3.16
C HIS A 28 26.24 24.17 2.63
N ALA A 29 27.34 23.43 2.79
CA ALA A 29 27.40 22.02 2.40
C ALA A 29 26.44 21.17 3.24
N CYS A 30 26.36 21.41 4.54
CA CYS A 30 25.44 20.73 5.44
C CYS A 30 23.97 21.04 5.09
N VAL A 31 23.64 22.31 4.83
CA VAL A 31 22.30 22.73 4.39
C VAL A 31 21.93 22.10 3.05
N ARG A 32 22.84 22.06 2.07
CA ARG A 32 22.62 21.38 0.79
C ARG A 32 22.40 19.87 0.99
N ALA A 33 23.17 19.24 1.87
CA ALA A 33 23.02 17.82 2.18
C ALA A 33 21.65 17.53 2.81
N GLU A 34 21.22 18.33 3.78
CA GLU A 34 19.90 18.20 4.40
C GLU A 34 18.77 18.48 3.40
N TRP A 35 18.93 19.46 2.52
CA TRP A 35 17.97 19.71 1.44
C TRP A 35 17.88 18.50 0.49
N CYS A 36 19.00 17.93 0.05
CA CYS A 36 19.02 16.74 -0.81
C CYS A 36 18.33 15.54 -0.13
N LYS A 37 18.57 15.33 1.17
CA LYS A 37 17.89 14.28 1.95
C LYS A 37 16.39 14.51 2.02
N ALA A 38 15.96 15.74 2.33
CA ALA A 38 14.54 16.10 2.38
C ALA A 38 13.87 15.94 1.00
N TYR A 39 14.53 16.41 -0.05
CA TYR A 39 14.07 16.28 -1.43
C TYR A 39 13.94 14.83 -1.88
N ALA A 40 14.92 13.98 -1.55
CA ALA A 40 14.87 12.55 -1.83
C ALA A 40 13.69 11.86 -1.11
N ARG A 41 13.43 12.22 0.16
CA ARG A 41 12.25 11.71 0.89
C ARG A 41 10.94 12.15 0.22
N VAL A 42 10.84 13.39 -0.22
CA VAL A 42 9.64 13.88 -0.93
C VAL A 42 9.43 13.14 -2.25
N LYS A 43 10.49 12.91 -3.04
CA LYS A 43 10.40 12.11 -4.27
C LYS A 43 9.93 10.70 -3.99
N ARG A 44 10.58 10.02 -3.04
CA ARG A 44 10.22 8.66 -2.64
C ARG A 44 8.77 8.57 -2.14
N TRP A 45 8.34 9.50 -1.30
CA TRP A 45 6.95 9.55 -0.83
C TRP A 45 5.95 9.67 -1.98
N ARG A 46 6.24 10.51 -2.98
CA ARG A 46 5.38 10.63 -4.17
C ARG A 46 5.30 9.32 -4.95
N GLU A 47 6.42 8.62 -5.11
CA GLU A 47 6.44 7.29 -5.74
C GLU A 47 5.64 6.27 -4.93
N GLU A 48 5.81 6.23 -3.61
CA GLU A 48 5.09 5.32 -2.72
C GLU A 48 3.57 5.55 -2.77
N VAL A 49 3.10 6.80 -2.84
CA VAL A 49 1.67 7.10 -3.01
C VAL A 49 1.13 6.54 -4.33
N LEU A 50 1.86 6.72 -5.43
CA LEU A 50 1.45 6.19 -6.74
C LEU A 50 1.43 4.66 -6.75
N LEU A 51 2.45 4.02 -6.17
CA LEU A 51 2.51 2.57 -6.05
C LEU A 51 1.36 2.02 -5.19
N LEU A 52 1.01 2.70 -4.10
CA LEU A 52 -0.07 2.28 -3.22
C LEU A 52 -1.44 2.35 -3.93
N GLN A 53 -1.68 3.40 -4.71
CA GLN A 53 -2.88 3.50 -5.56
C GLN A 53 -2.96 2.36 -6.59
N GLU A 54 -1.86 2.03 -7.24
CA GLU A 54 -1.80 0.92 -8.20
C GLU A 54 -2.03 -0.44 -7.50
N GLU A 55 -1.44 -0.65 -6.33
CA GLU A 55 -1.66 -1.88 -5.54
C GLU A 55 -3.11 -2.01 -5.06
N MET A 56 -3.80 -0.91 -4.74
CA MET A 56 -5.24 -0.93 -4.47
C MET A 56 -6.02 -1.46 -5.68
N VAL A 57 -5.73 -0.95 -6.89
CA VAL A 57 -6.37 -1.42 -8.13
C VAL A 57 -6.06 -2.90 -8.39
N ARG A 58 -4.81 -3.33 -8.23
CA ARG A 58 -4.38 -4.72 -8.40
C ARG A 58 -5.03 -5.66 -7.40
N CYS A 59 -5.19 -5.23 -6.16
CA CYS A 59 -5.87 -5.99 -5.12
C CYS A 59 -7.32 -6.28 -5.51
N LEU A 60 -8.06 -5.28 -6.01
CA LEU A 60 -9.43 -5.47 -6.51
C LEU A 60 -9.47 -6.47 -7.67
N ARG A 61 -8.64 -6.25 -8.70
CA ARG A 61 -8.58 -7.14 -9.88
C ARG A 61 -8.26 -8.58 -9.50
N THR A 62 -7.34 -8.77 -8.56
CA THR A 62 -6.96 -10.09 -8.05
C THR A 62 -8.14 -10.74 -7.35
N LEU A 63 -8.87 -10.02 -6.49
CA LEU A 63 -10.03 -10.56 -5.79
C LEU A 63 -11.15 -10.97 -6.75
N GLU A 64 -11.43 -10.17 -7.77
CA GLU A 64 -12.41 -10.50 -8.81
C GLU A 64 -12.02 -11.73 -9.62
N TRP A 65 -10.76 -11.77 -10.08
CA TRP A 65 -10.24 -12.92 -10.82
C TRP A 65 -10.29 -14.20 -9.98
N GLN A 66 -9.94 -14.11 -8.69
CA GLN A 66 -10.05 -15.24 -7.77
C GLN A 66 -11.51 -15.67 -7.57
N ALA A 67 -12.44 -14.73 -7.42
CA ALA A 67 -13.87 -15.04 -7.30
C ALA A 67 -14.37 -15.82 -8.52
N GLY A 68 -14.12 -15.32 -9.74
CA GLY A 68 -14.50 -16.02 -10.97
C GLY A 68 -13.80 -17.36 -11.16
N THR A 69 -12.61 -17.55 -10.58
CA THR A 69 -11.93 -18.85 -10.55
C THR A 69 -12.63 -19.84 -9.62
N TRP A 70 -13.13 -19.40 -8.47
CA TRP A 70 -13.93 -20.22 -7.57
C TRP A 70 -15.31 -20.55 -8.15
N ASP A 71 -15.97 -19.60 -8.83
CA ASP A 71 -17.23 -19.85 -9.53
C ASP A 71 -17.07 -20.91 -10.61
N ARG A 72 -16.01 -20.83 -11.41
CA ARG A 72 -15.68 -21.87 -12.41
C ARG A 72 -15.41 -23.23 -11.78
N ARG A 73 -14.78 -23.28 -10.59
CA ARG A 73 -14.56 -24.54 -9.86
C ARG A 73 -15.86 -25.14 -9.35
N ALA A 74 -16.78 -24.32 -8.84
CA ALA A 74 -18.10 -24.76 -8.43
C ALA A 74 -18.89 -25.35 -9.62
N ALA A 75 -18.83 -24.68 -10.78
CA ALA A 75 -19.47 -25.16 -12.00
C ALA A 75 -18.80 -26.43 -12.56
N ALA A 76 -17.47 -26.50 -12.57
CA ALA A 76 -16.75 -27.66 -13.08
C ALA A 76 -16.99 -28.92 -12.23
N ALA A 77 -17.14 -28.78 -10.91
CA ALA A 77 -17.54 -29.88 -10.04
C ALA A 77 -18.92 -30.46 -10.44
N HIS A 78 -19.86 -29.61 -10.87
CA HIS A 78 -21.17 -30.06 -11.36
C HIS A 78 -21.09 -30.83 -12.68
N TYR A 79 -20.18 -30.44 -13.59
CA TYR A 79 -20.09 -31.01 -14.94
C TYR A 79 -19.16 -32.22 -15.07
N SER A 80 -18.15 -32.37 -14.20
CA SER A 80 -17.06 -33.28 -14.51
C SER A 80 -17.46 -34.76 -14.46
N GLY A 81 -18.49 -35.16 -13.71
CA GLY A 81 -18.85 -36.58 -13.49
C GLY A 81 -17.68 -37.46 -13.03
N LYS A 82 -16.52 -36.85 -12.76
CA LYS A 82 -15.19 -37.42 -12.58
C LYS A 82 -14.65 -36.92 -11.26
N ILE A 83 -15.36 -37.26 -10.20
CA ILE A 83 -14.75 -37.47 -8.91
C ILE A 83 -15.42 -38.72 -8.36
N ALA A 84 -14.61 -39.73 -8.04
CA ALA A 84 -15.02 -40.99 -7.42
C ALA A 84 -15.47 -40.77 -5.96
N TYR A 85 -16.40 -39.84 -5.73
CA TYR A 85 -16.89 -39.46 -4.41
C TYR A 85 -18.41 -39.52 -4.35
N GLU A 86 -18.90 -40.05 -3.23
CA GLU A 86 -20.31 -40.01 -2.82
C GLU A 86 -20.95 -38.62 -3.07
N PRO A 87 -22.21 -38.55 -3.56
CA PRO A 87 -22.87 -37.30 -3.98
C PRO A 87 -22.82 -36.16 -2.95
N VAL A 88 -22.82 -36.49 -1.66
CA VAL A 88 -22.76 -35.54 -0.55
C VAL A 88 -21.46 -34.72 -0.55
N HIS A 89 -20.33 -35.33 -0.92
CA HIS A 89 -19.04 -34.64 -0.93
C HIS A 89 -18.90 -33.70 -2.12
N LEU A 90 -19.52 -34.04 -3.26
CA LEU A 90 -19.59 -33.15 -4.41
C LEU A 90 -20.39 -31.89 -4.06
N GLN A 91 -21.55 -32.06 -3.43
CA GLN A 91 -22.39 -30.95 -2.99
C GLN A 91 -21.66 -30.07 -1.95
N GLY A 92 -20.94 -30.68 -1.01
CA GLY A 92 -20.09 -29.97 -0.04
C GLY A 92 -18.98 -29.15 -0.72
N ALA A 93 -18.28 -29.73 -1.70
CA ALA A 93 -17.22 -29.05 -2.44
C ALA A 93 -17.76 -27.87 -3.26
N MET A 94 -18.93 -28.03 -3.89
CA MET A 94 -19.62 -26.95 -4.61
C MET A 94 -20.02 -25.82 -3.68
N ALA A 95 -20.67 -26.15 -2.55
CA ALA A 95 -21.10 -25.16 -1.56
C ALA A 95 -19.89 -24.39 -0.99
N PHE A 96 -18.77 -25.08 -0.74
CA PHE A 96 -17.54 -24.45 -0.30
C PHE A 96 -16.96 -23.51 -1.37
N ALA A 97 -16.88 -23.96 -2.63
CA ALA A 97 -16.38 -23.14 -3.73
C ALA A 97 -17.23 -21.86 -3.94
N ALA A 98 -18.56 -22.00 -3.91
CA ALA A 98 -19.48 -20.85 -3.97
C ALA A 98 -19.29 -19.89 -2.79
N LYS A 99 -19.10 -20.41 -1.57
CA LYS A 99 -18.77 -19.60 -0.40
C LYS A 99 -17.46 -18.84 -0.58
N GLN A 100 -16.42 -19.47 -1.13
CA GLN A 100 -15.12 -18.85 -1.38
C GLN A 100 -15.19 -17.73 -2.42
N ALA A 101 -16.03 -17.87 -3.46
CA ALA A 101 -16.30 -16.81 -4.42
C ALA A 101 -17.02 -15.63 -3.75
N ALA A 102 -18.09 -15.90 -3.01
CA ALA A 102 -18.88 -14.88 -2.32
C ALA A 102 -18.05 -14.06 -1.30
N VAL A 103 -17.15 -14.71 -0.56
CA VAL A 103 -16.25 -14.01 0.38
C VAL A 103 -15.34 -13.02 -0.36
N ARG A 104 -14.77 -13.40 -1.50
CA ARG A 104 -13.88 -12.54 -2.28
C ARG A 104 -14.62 -11.39 -2.95
N GLN A 105 -15.83 -11.64 -3.45
CA GLN A 105 -16.70 -10.58 -3.97
C GLN A 105 -17.04 -9.56 -2.87
N LYS A 106 -17.36 -10.02 -1.65
CA LYS A 106 -17.60 -9.14 -0.50
C LYS A 106 -16.38 -8.33 -0.11
N LEU A 107 -15.19 -8.94 -0.10
CA LEU A 107 -13.93 -8.23 0.16
C LEU A 107 -13.66 -7.16 -0.90
N ALA A 108 -13.81 -7.50 -2.19
CA ALA A 108 -13.65 -6.56 -3.29
C ALA A 108 -14.64 -5.39 -3.18
N ALA A 109 -15.91 -5.66 -2.88
CA ALA A 109 -16.92 -4.63 -2.69
C ALA A 109 -16.58 -3.70 -1.51
N ARG A 110 -16.15 -4.26 -0.38
CA ARG A 110 -15.71 -3.49 0.79
C ARG A 110 -14.51 -2.61 0.46
N PHE A 111 -13.50 -3.16 -0.23
CA PHE A 111 -12.31 -2.39 -0.61
C PHE A 111 -12.63 -1.29 -1.61
N ARG A 112 -13.53 -1.52 -2.58
CA ARG A 112 -14.03 -0.44 -3.44
C ARG A 112 -14.64 0.71 -2.66
N GLN A 113 -15.49 0.41 -1.68
CA GLN A 113 -16.09 1.45 -0.84
C GLN A 113 -15.05 2.20 -0.01
N LEU A 114 -14.08 1.49 0.56
CA LEU A 114 -13.01 2.12 1.35
C LEU A 114 -12.07 3.00 0.51
N TRP A 115 -11.94 2.70 -0.78
CA TRP A 115 -10.97 3.33 -1.69
C TRP A 115 -11.62 4.35 -2.66
N GLN A 116 -12.86 4.75 -2.41
CA GLN A 116 -13.62 5.73 -3.20
C GLN A 116 -13.27 7.20 -2.89
N HIS A 117 -12.13 7.47 -2.27
CA HIS A 117 -11.72 8.81 -1.80
C HIS A 117 -10.36 9.22 -2.32
#